data_AF-A0A428ZTJ7-F1
#
_entry.id   AF-A0A428ZTJ7-F1
#
_cell.length_a   1.000
_cell.length_b   1.000
_cell.length_c   1.000
_cell.angle_alpha   90.00
_cell.angle_beta   90.00
_cell.angle_gamma   90.00
#
_symmetry.space_group_name_H-M   'P 1'
#
loop_
_entity.id
_entity.type
_entity.pdbx_description
1 polymer ?
#
loop_
_entity_poly.entity_id
_entity_poly.type
_entity_poly.pdbx_seq_one_letter_code
_entity_poly.pdbx_strand_id
1 'polypeptide(L)'
;MSDDLPVSFQVSEGVRRRLDKAQSQALTSSRTRKGHLEFILEALDAGAEEGWEVVVKASTPERKASRFGGVRPLKDREYAGTGSESLYVRMEPEMVEELDRALEEAKVPDRNKLVAMCLNRYLPGRKERPAGSS
;
A
#
# COMPACT_ATOMS: atom_id res chain seq x y z
N MET A 1 8.40 20.93 -21.35
CA MET A 1 7.66 20.82 -20.09
C MET A 1 6.97 19.48 -20.17
N SER A 2 7.48 18.48 -19.46
CA SER A 2 6.80 17.19 -19.38
C SER A 2 5.60 17.39 -18.48
N ASP A 3 4.41 17.12 -18.98
CA ASP A 3 3.18 17.28 -18.20
C ASP A 3 3.12 16.24 -17.08
N ASP A 4 3.17 16.68 -15.83
CA ASP A 4 2.83 15.88 -14.65
C ASP A 4 1.37 15.42 -14.74
N LEU A 5 1.15 14.21 -15.27
CA LEU A 5 -0.19 13.65 -15.35
C LEU A 5 -0.58 13.03 -14.00
N PRO A 6 -1.80 13.31 -13.50
CA PRO A 6 -2.28 12.67 -12.28
C PRO A 6 -2.49 11.16 -12.52
N VAL A 7 -1.77 10.34 -11.76
CA VAL A 7 -1.93 8.89 -11.68
C VAL A 7 -2.94 8.57 -10.59
N SER A 8 -3.80 7.58 -10.83
CA SER A 8 -4.83 7.12 -9.88
C SER A 8 -4.51 5.72 -9.39
N PHE A 9 -4.44 5.52 -8.06
CA PHE A 9 -4.25 4.22 -7.44
C PHE A 9 -5.46 3.76 -6.64
N GLN A 10 -5.85 2.49 -6.81
CA GLN A 10 -6.96 1.90 -6.07
C GLN A 10 -6.49 1.26 -4.76
N VAL A 11 -7.06 1.72 -3.65
CA VAL A 11 -6.79 1.22 -2.30
C VAL A 11 -8.08 0.92 -1.53
N SER A 12 -7.98 0.08 -0.51
CA SER A 12 -9.08 -0.20 0.39
C SER A 12 -9.33 0.98 1.33
N GLU A 13 -10.57 1.12 1.77
CA GLU A 13 -10.96 2.13 2.77
C GLU A 13 -10.08 2.08 4.04
N GLY A 14 -9.68 0.88 4.48
CA GLY A 14 -8.80 0.70 5.63
C GLY A 14 -7.36 1.17 5.40
N VAL A 15 -6.86 1.10 4.17
CA VAL A 15 -5.57 1.70 3.78
C VAL A 15 -5.73 3.22 3.71
N ARG A 16 -6.79 3.71 3.07
CA ARG A 16 -7.07 5.15 2.96
C ARG A 16 -7.17 5.83 4.33
N ARG A 17 -7.96 5.29 5.25
CA ARG A 17 -8.10 5.81 6.62
C ARG A 17 -6.77 5.84 7.39
N ARG A 18 -5.90 4.84 7.18
CA ARG A 18 -4.57 4.83 7.83
C ARG A 18 -3.63 5.86 7.22
N LEU A 19 -3.72 6.08 5.92
CA LEU A 19 -2.97 7.15 5.24
C LEU A 19 -3.39 8.51 5.79
N ASP A 20 -4.69 8.77 5.89
CA ASP A 20 -5.23 10.02 6.45
C ASP A 20 -4.79 10.22 7.91
N LYS A 21 -4.73 9.13 8.70
CA LYS A 21 -4.21 9.16 10.08
C LYS A 21 -2.71 9.46 10.12
N ALA A 22 -1.91 8.81 9.29
CA ALA A 22 -0.46 9.04 9.22
C ALA A 22 -0.14 10.48 8.81
N GLN A 23 -0.89 11.04 7.84
CA GLN A 23 -0.83 12.45 7.48
C GLN A 23 -1.15 13.38 8.65
N SER A 24 -2.21 13.05 9.39
CA SER A 24 -2.64 13.82 10.57
C SER A 24 -1.59 13.78 11.69
N GLN A 25 -0.90 12.65 11.86
CA GLN A 25 0.18 12.51 12.83
C GLN A 25 1.44 13.28 12.41
N ALA A 26 1.83 13.20 11.12
CA ALA A 26 2.96 13.96 10.59
C ALA A 26 2.78 15.46 10.82
N LEU A 27 1.57 15.98 10.63
CA LEU A 27 1.20 17.37 10.95
C LEU A 27 1.45 17.76 12.41
N THR A 28 1.34 16.82 13.35
CA THR A 28 1.51 17.09 14.79
C THR A 28 2.95 16.96 15.29
N SER A 29 3.81 16.21 14.59
CA SER A 29 5.14 15.82 15.10
C SER A 29 6.33 16.59 14.50
N SER A 30 6.25 17.10 13.27
CA SER A 30 7.34 17.83 12.61
C SER A 30 6.81 18.53 11.36
N ARG A 31 7.48 19.62 10.93
CA ARG A 31 7.02 20.60 9.93
C ARG A 31 6.57 19.93 8.62
N THR A 32 5.42 20.37 8.11
CA THR A 32 4.76 20.04 6.83
C THR A 32 4.01 18.71 6.73
N ARG A 33 2.80 18.79 6.17
CA ARG A 33 1.95 17.66 5.81
C ARG A 33 2.61 16.88 4.68
N LYS A 34 2.94 15.61 4.91
CA LYS A 34 3.31 14.70 3.81
C LYS A 34 2.12 14.45 2.89
N GLY A 35 2.31 14.60 1.59
CA GLY A 35 1.35 14.26 0.54
C GLY A 35 1.25 12.75 0.31
N HIS A 36 0.26 12.32 -0.48
CA HIS A 36 0.11 10.91 -0.82
C HIS A 36 1.33 10.36 -1.58
N LEU A 37 1.96 11.17 -2.42
CA LEU A 37 3.16 10.79 -3.17
C LEU A 37 4.29 10.36 -2.24
N GLU A 38 4.61 11.19 -1.25
CA GLU A 38 5.70 10.92 -0.30
C GLU A 38 5.46 9.61 0.45
N PHE A 39 4.23 9.35 0.90
CA PHE A 39 3.90 8.07 1.54
C PHE A 39 4.00 6.87 0.60
N ILE A 40 3.67 7.04 -0.69
CA ILE A 40 3.78 5.97 -1.69
C ILE A 40 5.25 5.66 -1.93
N LEU A 41 6.08 6.67 -2.17
CA LEU A 41 7.51 6.50 -2.39
C LEU A 41 8.19 5.88 -1.16
N GLU A 42 7.93 6.39 0.05
CA GLU A 42 8.47 5.79 1.28
C GLU A 42 8.05 4.33 1.47
N ALA A 43 6.81 3.99 1.11
CA ALA A 43 6.35 2.61 1.20
C ALA A 43 6.99 1.70 0.13
N LEU A 44 7.26 2.23 -1.06
CA LEU A 44 7.96 1.50 -2.13
C LEU A 44 9.43 1.29 -1.76
N ASP A 45 10.11 2.32 -1.26
CA ASP A 45 11.49 2.25 -0.80
C ASP A 45 11.64 1.21 0.32
N ALA A 46 10.75 1.26 1.33
CA ALA A 46 10.71 0.26 2.39
C ALA A 46 10.44 -1.15 1.84
N GLY A 47 9.56 -1.27 0.84
CA GLY A 47 9.29 -2.54 0.17
C GLY A 47 10.50 -3.10 -0.58
N ALA A 48 11.28 -2.22 -1.22
CA ALA A 48 12.52 -2.58 -1.91
C ALA A 48 13.60 -3.03 -0.90
N GLU A 49 13.74 -2.33 0.22
CA GLU A 49 14.68 -2.68 1.30
C GLU A 49 14.35 -4.02 1.96
N GLU A 50 13.06 -4.30 2.20
CA GLU A 50 12.60 -5.57 2.78
C GLU A 50 12.66 -6.76 1.80
N GLY A 51 12.67 -6.46 0.49
CA GLY A 51 12.60 -7.42 -0.59
C GLY A 51 11.16 -7.73 -1.03
N TRP A 52 10.92 -7.65 -2.33
CA TRP A 52 9.58 -7.77 -2.91
C TRP A 52 8.88 -9.10 -2.63
N GLU A 53 9.61 -10.21 -2.57
CA GLU A 53 9.03 -11.52 -2.23
C GLU A 53 8.42 -11.51 -0.81
N VAL A 54 9.08 -10.85 0.14
CA VAL A 54 8.59 -10.72 1.52
C VAL A 54 7.34 -9.86 1.55
N VAL A 55 7.34 -8.73 0.86
CA VAL A 55 6.18 -7.83 0.75
C VAL A 55 4.98 -8.56 0.13
N VAL A 56 5.21 -9.29 -0.97
CA VAL A 56 4.18 -10.06 -1.67
C VAL A 56 3.64 -11.18 -0.79
N LYS A 57 4.51 -11.97 -0.18
CA LYS A 57 4.12 -13.08 0.70
C LYS A 57 3.39 -12.59 1.94
N ALA A 58 3.83 -11.49 2.57
CA ALA A 58 3.17 -10.96 3.77
C ALA A 58 1.82 -10.30 3.48
N SER A 59 1.64 -9.80 2.25
CA SER A 59 0.38 -9.26 1.77
C SER A 59 -0.58 -10.36 1.28
N THR A 60 -0.04 -11.52 0.91
CA THR A 60 -0.79 -12.73 0.60
C THR A 60 -1.15 -13.44 1.92
N PRO A 61 -2.44 -13.54 2.31
CA PRO A 61 -2.79 -14.17 3.57
C PRO A 61 -2.42 -15.65 3.56
N GLU A 62 -1.62 -16.08 4.55
CA GLU A 62 -1.35 -17.50 4.81
C GLU A 62 -2.68 -18.21 5.07
N ARG A 63 -2.97 -19.26 4.29
CA ARG A 63 -4.23 -20.00 4.40
C ARG A 63 -4.47 -20.46 5.84
N LYS A 64 -5.53 -19.92 6.48
CA LYS A 64 -6.37 -20.71 7.39
C LYS A 64 -7.82 -20.59 6.94
N ALA A 65 -8.25 -21.60 6.19
CA ALA A 65 -9.66 -21.88 5.95
C ALA A 65 -10.30 -22.37 7.26
N SER A 66 -10.58 -21.47 8.20
CA SER A 66 -11.46 -21.80 9.33
C SER A 66 -11.86 -20.54 10.10
N ARG A 67 -13.16 -20.25 10.08
CA ARG A 67 -14.01 -19.89 11.25
C ARG A 67 -14.98 -18.73 11.13
N PHE A 68 -14.93 -17.85 10.12
CA PHE A 68 -15.96 -16.79 10.04
C PHE A 68 -16.45 -16.57 8.62
N GLY A 69 -17.78 -16.71 8.45
CA GLY A 69 -18.55 -16.75 7.20
C GLY A 69 -18.63 -15.44 6.43
N GLY A 70 -17.51 -14.74 6.25
CA GLY A 70 -17.36 -13.67 5.28
C GLY A 70 -16.52 -14.18 4.12
N VAL A 71 -17.16 -14.79 3.12
CA VAL A 71 -16.49 -15.23 1.89
C VAL A 71 -16.20 -13.98 1.04
N ARG A 72 -15.11 -13.27 1.34
CA ARG A 72 -14.45 -12.50 0.28
C ARG A 72 -13.88 -13.52 -0.71
N PRO A 73 -14.14 -13.37 -2.02
CA PRO A 73 -13.56 -14.20 -3.07
C PRO A 73 -12.06 -14.42 -2.85
N LEU A 74 -11.55 -15.61 -3.18
CA LEU A 74 -10.15 -15.97 -3.00
C LEU A 74 -9.17 -14.96 -3.62
N LYS A 75 -9.53 -14.35 -4.76
CA LYS A 75 -8.74 -13.31 -5.43
C LYS A 75 -8.64 -12.02 -4.62
N ASP A 76 -9.69 -11.63 -3.91
CA ASP A 76 -9.72 -10.39 -3.11
C ASP A 76 -8.84 -10.49 -1.85
N ARG A 77 -8.39 -11.70 -1.51
CA ARG A 77 -7.53 -11.97 -0.36
C ARG A 77 -6.06 -11.78 -0.69
N GLU A 78 -5.61 -12.17 -1.88
CA GLU A 78 -4.24 -11.95 -2.37
C GLU A 78 -3.90 -10.46 -2.50
N TYR A 79 -4.94 -9.63 -2.71
CA TYR A 79 -4.83 -8.17 -2.87
C TYR A 79 -5.39 -7.43 -1.64
N ALA A 80 -5.10 -7.95 -0.45
CA ALA A 80 -5.46 -7.30 0.80
C ALA A 80 -4.84 -5.90 0.85
N GLY A 81 -5.68 -4.87 0.71
CA GLY A 81 -5.24 -3.48 0.64
C GLY A 81 -5.70 -2.76 -0.62
N THR A 82 -6.07 -3.47 -1.69
CA THR A 82 -6.72 -2.92 -2.89
C THR A 82 -8.23 -2.78 -2.64
N GLY A 83 -8.85 -1.74 -3.17
CA GLY A 83 -10.28 -1.49 -2.97
C GLY A 83 -10.82 -0.35 -3.82
N SER A 84 -12.03 0.11 -3.50
CA SER A 84 -12.78 1.09 -4.29
C SER A 84 -12.27 2.53 -4.17
N GLU A 85 -11.38 2.82 -3.24
CA GLU A 85 -10.93 4.19 -2.99
C GLU A 85 -9.81 4.58 -3.94
N SER A 86 -9.92 5.74 -4.57
CA SER A 86 -8.90 6.26 -5.48
C SER A 86 -7.97 7.26 -4.79
N LEU A 87 -6.66 7.05 -4.90
CA LEU A 87 -5.61 8.01 -4.56
C LEU A 87 -5.15 8.69 -5.86
N TYR A 88 -5.40 9.99 -5.99
CA TYR A 88 -4.89 10.78 -7.10
C TYR A 88 -3.57 11.44 -6.70
N VAL A 89 -2.54 11.20 -7.51
CA VAL A 89 -1.17 11.63 -7.23
C VAL A 89 -0.55 12.14 -8.52
N ARG A 90 0.02 13.35 -8.49
CA ARG A 90 0.84 13.84 -9.61
C ARG A 90 2.23 13.26 -9.45
N MET A 91 2.73 12.63 -10.50
CA MET A 91 4.03 11.99 -10.53
C MET A 91 4.75 12.45 -11.79
N GLU A 92 6.03 12.78 -11.63
CA GLU A 92 6.91 13.01 -12.77
C GLU A 92 7.05 11.71 -13.56
N PRO A 93 7.26 11.77 -14.89
CA PRO A 93 7.42 10.59 -15.73
C PRO A 93 8.49 9.61 -15.21
N GLU A 94 9.61 10.14 -14.71
CA GLU A 94 10.71 9.33 -14.16
C GLU A 94 10.29 8.49 -12.95
N MET A 95 9.45 9.05 -12.06
CA MET A 95 8.91 8.30 -10.91
C MET A 95 7.93 7.21 -11.34
N VAL A 96 7.21 7.44 -12.44
CA VAL A 96 6.31 6.44 -13.03
C VAL A 96 7.11 5.26 -13.60
N GLU A 97 8.24 5.54 -14.26
CA GLU A 97 9.15 4.52 -14.76
C GLU A 97 9.80 3.70 -13.63
N GLU A 98 10.18 4.35 -12.52
CA GLU A 98 10.67 3.65 -11.32
C GLU A 98 9.60 2.73 -10.73
N LEU A 99 8.35 3.20 -10.66
CA LEU A 99 7.22 2.39 -10.21
C LEU A 99 6.96 1.18 -11.12
N ASP A 100 7.11 1.33 -12.45
CA ASP A 100 7.01 0.22 -13.40
C ASP A 100 8.14 -0.79 -13.22
N ARG A 101 9.36 -0.34 -12.96
CA ARG A 101 10.48 -1.25 -12.67
C ARG A 101 10.22 -2.05 -11.40
N ALA A 102 9.77 -1.39 -10.33
CA ALA A 102 9.41 -2.05 -9.08
C ALA A 102 8.26 -3.06 -9.28
N LEU A 103 7.32 -2.78 -10.17
CA LEU A 103 6.24 -3.69 -10.56
C LEU A 103 6.77 -4.99 -11.15
N GLU A 104 7.68 -4.88 -12.12
CA GLU A 104 8.29 -6.01 -12.80
C GLU A 104 9.12 -6.86 -11.84
N GLU A 105 9.92 -6.21 -10.99
CA GLU A 105 10.73 -6.89 -9.97
C GLU A 105 9.87 -7.64 -8.95
N ALA A 106 8.78 -7.01 -8.49
CA ALA A 106 7.85 -7.61 -7.55
C ALA A 106 6.93 -8.67 -8.18
N LYS A 107 6.92 -8.80 -9.51
CA LYS A 107 6.07 -9.74 -10.27
C LYS A 107 4.58 -9.60 -9.92
N VAL A 108 4.14 -8.37 -9.68
CA VAL A 108 2.74 -8.06 -9.38
C VAL A 108 2.07 -7.49 -10.64
N PRO A 109 0.76 -7.72 -10.83
CA PRO A 109 0.16 -7.55 -12.16
C PRO A 109 -0.19 -6.11 -12.53
N ASP A 110 -0.23 -5.16 -11.58
CA ASP A 110 -0.47 -3.74 -11.86
C ASP A 110 -0.01 -2.82 -10.71
N ARG A 111 0.19 -1.53 -11.03
CA ARG A 111 0.68 -0.52 -10.09
C ARG A 111 -0.22 -0.35 -8.87
N ASN A 112 -1.55 -0.50 -9.06
CA ASN A 112 -2.51 -0.36 -7.96
C ASN A 112 -2.24 -1.40 -6.88
N LYS A 113 -1.94 -2.63 -7.26
CA LYS A 113 -1.62 -3.70 -6.33
C LYS A 113 -0.31 -3.45 -5.61
N LEU A 114 0.75 -3.07 -6.33
CA LEU A 114 2.04 -2.78 -5.71
C LEU A 114 1.90 -1.70 -4.63
N VAL A 115 1.30 -0.57 -4.99
CA VAL A 115 1.08 0.56 -4.07
C VAL A 115 0.19 0.14 -2.90
N ALA A 116 -0.90 -0.57 -3.15
CA ALA A 116 -1.79 -1.04 -2.10
C ALA A 116 -1.09 -1.98 -1.09
N MET A 117 -0.25 -2.89 -1.58
CA MET A 117 0.50 -3.85 -0.75
C MET A 117 1.54 -3.13 0.10
N CYS A 118 2.31 -2.22 -0.51
CA CYS A 118 3.32 -1.43 0.19
C CYS A 118 2.69 -0.54 1.26
N LEU A 119 1.66 0.25 0.91
CA LEU A 119 0.95 1.09 1.87
C LEU A 119 0.27 0.28 2.98
N ASN A 120 -0.30 -0.89 2.66
CA ASN A 120 -0.94 -1.74 3.66
C ASN A 120 0.06 -2.25 4.71
N ARG A 121 1.32 -2.49 4.31
CA ARG A 121 2.41 -2.93 5.19
C ARG A 121 3.05 -1.78 5.96
N TYR A 122 3.36 -0.69 5.27
CA TYR A 122 4.11 0.43 5.82
C TYR A 122 3.28 1.36 6.70
N LEU A 123 1.98 1.54 6.38
CA LEU A 123 1.15 2.44 7.17
C LEU A 123 0.84 1.88 8.57
N PRO A 124 1.01 2.70 9.62
CA PRO A 124 0.86 2.28 11.01
C PRO A 124 -0.56 1.79 11.31
N GLY A 125 -0.67 0.82 12.22
CA GLY A 125 -1.96 0.29 12.66
C GLY A 125 -2.54 -0.81 11.79
N ARG A 126 -1.71 -1.50 10.97
CA ARG A 126 -2.02 -2.91 10.67
C ARG A 126 -2.21 -3.55 12.03
N LYS A 127 -3.41 -4.10 12.31
CA LYS A 127 -3.62 -4.87 13.54
C LYS A 127 -2.65 -6.04 13.50
N GLU A 128 -1.43 -5.86 13.99
CA GLU A 128 -0.81 -6.88 14.80
C GLU A 128 -1.84 -7.13 15.89
N ARG A 129 -2.68 -8.16 15.68
CA ARG A 129 -3.40 -8.73 16.78
C ARG A 129 -2.29 -9.05 17.79
N PRO A 130 -2.29 -8.45 19.00
CA PRO A 130 -1.23 -8.72 19.94
C PRO A 130 -1.15 -10.24 20.08
N ALA A 131 0.00 -10.80 19.75
CA ALA A 131 0.33 -12.16 20.09
C ALA A 131 0.42 -12.17 21.62
N GLY A 132 -0.71 -12.39 22.29
CA GLY A 132 -0.83 -12.25 23.73
C GLY A 132 -1.84 -11.18 24.11
N SER A 133 -3.10 -11.57 24.16
CA SER A 133 -3.97 -11.12 25.24
C SER A 133 -4.71 -12.38 25.68
N SER A 134 -4.32 -12.81 26.88
CA SER A 134 -4.73 -14.01 27.59
C SER A 134 -6.23 -14.21 27.68
#